data_AF-A0A523Z6Y0-F1
#
_entry.id   AF-A0A523Z6Y0-F1
#
_cell.length_a   1.000
_cell.length_b   1.000
_cell.length_c   1.000
_cell.angle_alpha   90.00
_cell.angle_beta   90.00
_cell.angle_gamma   90.00
#
_symmetry.space_group_name_H-M   'P 1'
#
loop_
_entity.id
_entity.type
_entity.pdbx_description
1 polymer ?
#
loop_
_entity_poly.entity_id
_entity_poly.type
_entity_poly.pdbx_seq_one_letter_code
_entity_poly.pdbx_strand_id
1 'polypeptide(L)'
;MKTNNSRKKSKITFVLVGLVTVIVLTSAASARAATWTQKADMPTARWGLSISMVDGKIYAIGGIGSFKKVEEYDPATDTWTEKADMPTRRIFIATSVVNGRIYAIGGGSTPISLKKVEEYDPATDTWTEKADM
;
A
#
# COMPACT_ATOMS: atom_id res chain seq x y z
N MET A 1 -76.23 59.88 -9.90
CA MET A 1 -75.12 60.57 -9.19
C MET A 1 -74.07 59.51 -8.85
N LYS A 2 -72.85 59.63 -9.41
CA LYS A 2 -71.75 58.65 -9.28
C LYS A 2 -71.10 58.67 -7.88
N THR A 3 -70.64 57.51 -7.39
CA THR A 3 -69.36 57.23 -6.70
C THR A 3 -69.34 55.72 -6.37
N ASN A 4 -68.59 54.84 -7.04
CA ASN A 4 -67.15 54.50 -6.90
C ASN A 4 -66.64 54.53 -5.45
N ASN A 5 -66.24 53.39 -4.87
CA ASN A 5 -64.83 53.11 -4.59
C ASN A 5 -64.59 51.70 -4.01
N SER A 6 -63.38 51.20 -4.24
CA SER A 6 -62.96 49.81 -4.24
C SER A 6 -62.49 49.21 -2.90
N ARG A 7 -62.67 47.88 -2.81
CA ARG A 7 -61.74 46.82 -2.32
C ARG A 7 -61.19 46.91 -0.88
N LYS A 8 -61.32 45.77 -0.17
CA LYS A 8 -60.14 45.02 0.34
C LYS A 8 -60.46 43.54 0.54
N LYS A 9 -59.58 42.70 -0.01
CA LYS A 9 -59.62 41.22 0.02
C LYS A 9 -59.17 40.72 1.39
N SER A 10 -59.92 39.81 2.01
CA SER A 10 -59.44 39.05 3.19
C SER A 10 -58.69 37.81 2.72
N LYS A 11 -57.43 37.66 3.16
CA LYS A 11 -56.62 36.46 2.94
C LYS A 11 -56.68 35.63 4.21
N ILE A 12 -57.19 34.40 4.09
CA ILE A 12 -57.18 33.39 5.16
C ILE A 12 -55.82 32.70 5.11
N THR A 13 -55.07 32.75 6.23
CA THR A 13 -53.80 32.04 6.38
C THR A 13 -53.99 30.96 7.42
N PHE A 14 -53.94 29.69 7.00
CA PHE A 14 -53.85 28.52 7.87
C PHE A 14 -52.39 28.32 8.28
N VAL A 15 -52.11 28.25 9.58
CA VAL A 15 -50.81 27.83 10.11
C VAL A 15 -50.84 26.30 10.22
N LEU A 16 -50.12 25.62 9.33
CA LEU A 16 -49.80 24.20 9.47
C LEU A 16 -48.40 24.10 10.09
N VAL A 17 -48.30 23.69 11.36
CA VAL A 17 -47.01 23.33 11.96
C VAL A 17 -46.72 21.89 11.57
N GLY A 18 -45.62 21.70 10.83
CA GLY A 18 -45.32 20.51 10.05
C GLY A 18 -45.00 19.24 10.84
N LEU A 19 -45.39 18.12 10.24
CA LEU A 19 -44.89 16.80 10.55
C LEU A 19 -43.45 16.69 10.00
N VAL A 20 -42.45 16.67 10.87
CA VAL A 20 -41.07 16.38 10.47
C VAL A 20 -40.94 14.87 10.31
N THR A 21 -41.02 14.37 9.09
CA THR A 21 -40.58 13.01 8.76
C THR A 21 -39.06 13.01 8.66
N VAL A 22 -38.40 12.42 9.67
CA VAL A 22 -36.97 12.10 9.59
C VAL A 22 -36.82 10.89 8.66
N ILE A 23 -36.44 11.12 7.40
CA ILE A 23 -35.98 10.04 6.53
C ILE A 23 -34.52 9.80 6.87
N VAL A 24 -34.25 8.77 7.68
CA VAL A 24 -32.89 8.26 7.84
C VAL A 24 -32.57 7.41 6.60
N LEU A 25 -31.95 8.01 5.60
CA LEU A 25 -31.30 7.27 4.51
C LEU A 25 -30.04 6.62 5.08
N THR A 26 -30.17 5.40 5.61
CA THR A 26 -28.99 4.58 5.86
C THR A 26 -28.51 4.06 4.51
N SER A 27 -27.46 4.65 3.95
CA SER A 27 -26.71 3.97 2.90
C SER A 27 -26.04 2.76 3.54
N ALA A 28 -26.60 1.56 3.35
CA ALA A 28 -25.86 0.35 3.65
C ALA A 28 -24.68 0.30 2.67
N ALA A 29 -23.48 0.62 3.16
CA ALA A 29 -22.26 0.33 2.43
C ALA A 29 -22.20 -1.20 2.27
N SER A 30 -22.44 -1.69 1.05
CA SER A 30 -22.22 -3.09 0.74
C SER A 30 -20.72 -3.35 0.87
N ALA A 31 -20.32 -4.03 1.95
CA ALA A 31 -18.98 -4.57 2.06
C ALA A 31 -18.83 -5.63 0.96
N ARG A 32 -18.21 -5.28 -0.16
CA ARG A 32 -17.78 -6.29 -1.13
C ARG A 32 -16.85 -7.25 -0.40
N ALA A 33 -17.14 -8.54 -0.50
CA ALA A 33 -16.19 -9.56 -0.07
C ALA A 33 -14.88 -9.34 -0.82
N ALA A 34 -13.78 -9.14 -0.10
CA ALA A 34 -12.46 -9.04 -0.71
C ALA A 34 -12.11 -10.42 -1.30
N THR A 35 -11.99 -10.49 -2.62
CA THR A 35 -11.55 -11.70 -3.32
C THR A 35 -10.06 -11.59 -3.61
N TRP A 36 -9.33 -12.67 -3.36
CA TRP A 36 -7.95 -12.79 -3.83
C TRP A 36 -7.92 -12.89 -5.35
N THR A 37 -6.91 -12.28 -5.98
CA THR A 37 -6.64 -12.40 -7.41
C THR A 37 -5.21 -12.86 -7.59
N GLN A 38 -5.00 -13.87 -8.44
CA GLN A 38 -3.65 -14.33 -8.76
C GLN A 38 -2.88 -13.24 -9.51
N LYS A 39 -1.60 -13.11 -9.17
CA LYS A 39 -0.62 -12.23 -9.82
C LYS A 39 0.50 -13.06 -10.42
N ALA A 40 1.41 -12.43 -11.17
CA ALA A 40 2.56 -13.12 -11.71
C ALA A 40 3.37 -13.81 -10.60
N ASP A 41 3.67 -15.08 -10.83
CA ASP A 41 4.46 -15.88 -9.89
C ASP A 41 5.89 -15.32 -9.79
N MET A 42 6.48 -15.37 -8.59
CA MET A 42 7.90 -15.04 -8.41
C MET A 42 8.75 -15.96 -9.30
N PRO A 43 9.76 -15.43 -10.04
CA PRO A 43 10.62 -16.24 -10.91
C PRO A 43 11.39 -17.31 -10.14
N THR A 44 11.84 -16.96 -8.93
CA THR A 44 12.59 -17.88 -8.06
C THR A 44 11.78 -18.25 -6.83
N ALA A 45 11.27 -19.48 -6.75
CA ALA A 45 10.60 -19.99 -5.56
C ALA A 45 11.56 -20.01 -4.36
N ARG A 46 11.19 -19.29 -3.29
CA ARG A 46 11.99 -19.19 -2.06
C ARG A 46 11.13 -18.83 -0.85
N TRP A 47 11.64 -19.13 0.35
CA TRP A 47 11.01 -18.80 1.62
C TRP A 47 12.04 -18.23 2.61
N GLY A 48 11.59 -17.58 3.69
CA GLY A 48 12.49 -16.90 4.63
C GLY A 48 13.19 -15.66 4.04
N LEU A 49 12.65 -15.14 2.92
CA LEU A 49 13.00 -13.84 2.34
C LEU A 49 12.36 -12.69 3.13
N SER A 50 12.79 -11.46 2.84
CA SER A 50 12.09 -10.24 3.26
C SER A 50 11.52 -9.50 2.05
N ILE A 51 10.56 -8.62 2.31
CA ILE A 51 9.95 -7.74 1.30
C ILE A 51 10.06 -6.28 1.71
N SER A 52 10.24 -5.38 0.74
CA SER A 52 10.21 -3.93 0.97
C SER A 52 9.64 -3.21 -0.24
N MET A 53 9.02 -2.05 -0.03
CA MET A 53 8.36 -1.31 -1.10
C MET A 53 9.03 0.05 -1.29
N VAL A 54 9.46 0.35 -2.53
CA VAL A 54 10.01 1.64 -2.93
C VAL A 54 9.34 2.06 -4.24
N ASP A 55 8.90 3.31 -4.33
CA ASP A 55 8.30 3.90 -5.54
C ASP A 55 7.20 3.03 -6.18
N GLY A 56 6.36 2.41 -5.35
CA GLY A 56 5.24 1.56 -5.78
C GLY A 56 5.63 0.14 -6.21
N LYS A 57 6.92 -0.22 -6.11
CA LYS A 57 7.44 -1.53 -6.49
C LYS A 57 7.81 -2.36 -5.27
N ILE A 58 7.69 -3.69 -5.36
CA ILE A 58 7.96 -4.62 -4.25
C ILE A 58 9.27 -5.36 -4.52
N TYR A 59 10.21 -5.31 -3.58
CA TYR A 59 11.50 -5.98 -3.67
C TYR A 59 11.49 -7.22 -2.78
N ALA A 60 11.68 -8.40 -3.37
CA ALA A 60 11.81 -9.68 -2.71
C ALA A 60 13.29 -10.04 -2.54
N ILE A 61 13.79 -10.03 -1.29
CA ILE A 61 15.23 -10.01 -0.97
C ILE A 61 15.65 -11.24 -0.17
N GLY A 62 16.62 -12.00 -0.70
CA GLY A 62 17.24 -13.15 -0.04
C GLY A 62 16.30 -14.36 0.10
N GLY A 63 16.64 -15.26 1.03
CA GLY A 63 15.82 -16.44 1.39
C GLY A 63 16.41 -17.78 0.94
N ILE A 64 15.80 -18.86 1.42
CA ILE A 64 16.18 -20.25 1.10
C ILE A 64 15.59 -20.61 -0.27
N GLY A 65 16.45 -21.00 -1.19
CA GLY A 65 16.16 -21.16 -2.62
C GLY A 65 17.07 -20.26 -3.46
N SER A 66 17.31 -19.03 -2.99
CA SER A 66 18.38 -18.17 -3.50
C SER A 66 18.75 -17.07 -2.51
N PHE A 67 19.89 -17.24 -1.84
CA PHE A 67 20.26 -16.48 -0.64
C PHE A 67 20.67 -15.02 -0.90
N LYS A 68 21.00 -14.68 -2.14
CA LYS A 68 21.45 -13.33 -2.52
C LYS A 68 20.45 -12.60 -3.42
N LYS A 69 19.49 -13.32 -3.99
CA LYS A 69 18.60 -12.81 -5.04
C LYS A 69 17.82 -11.60 -4.57
N VAL A 70 17.71 -10.63 -5.47
CA VAL A 70 16.77 -9.51 -5.37
C VAL A 70 15.93 -9.52 -6.62
N GLU A 71 14.61 -9.54 -6.45
CA GLU A 71 13.67 -9.45 -7.57
C GLU A 71 12.66 -8.35 -7.24
N GLU A 72 12.44 -7.46 -8.21
CA GLU A 72 11.49 -6.36 -8.13
C GLU A 72 10.20 -6.77 -8.85
N TYR A 73 9.08 -6.69 -8.16
CA TYR A 73 7.74 -6.81 -8.74
C TYR A 73 7.16 -5.43 -8.98
N ASP A 74 6.69 -5.21 -10.21
CA ASP A 74 5.95 -4.02 -10.61
C ASP A 74 4.45 -4.36 -10.67
N PRO A 75 3.63 -3.88 -9.70
CA PRO A 75 2.20 -4.16 -9.68
C PRO A 75 1.42 -3.54 -10.84
N ALA A 76 1.97 -2.51 -11.51
CA ALA A 76 1.30 -1.84 -12.62
C ALA A 76 1.33 -2.67 -13.90
N THR A 77 2.41 -3.41 -14.10
CA THR A 77 2.59 -4.30 -15.27
C THR A 77 2.40 -5.77 -14.94
N ASP A 78 2.30 -6.13 -13.66
CA ASP A 78 2.24 -7.50 -13.16
C ASP A 78 3.44 -8.33 -13.62
N THR A 79 4.65 -7.77 -13.46
CA THR A 79 5.89 -8.40 -13.92
C THR A 79 6.99 -8.33 -12.88
N TRP A 80 7.88 -9.32 -12.92
CA TRP A 80 9.09 -9.36 -12.11
C TRP A 80 10.33 -8.99 -12.94
N THR A 81 11.28 -8.31 -12.31
CA THR A 81 12.59 -7.96 -12.88
C THR A 81 13.68 -8.37 -11.91
N GLU A 82 14.74 -9.02 -12.40
CA GLU A 82 15.91 -9.33 -11.60
C GLU A 82 16.73 -8.07 -11.34
N LYS A 83 17.19 -7.90 -10.09
CA LYS A 83 17.98 -6.76 -9.62
C LYS A 83 19.35 -7.23 -9.14
N ALA A 84 20.24 -6.30 -8.81
CA ALA A 84 21.54 -6.64 -8.28
C ALA A 84 21.44 -7.49 -7.00
N ASP A 85 22.10 -8.63 -7.02
CA ASP A 85 22.21 -9.53 -5.88
C ASP A 85 22.84 -8.84 -4.66
N MET A 86 22.39 -9.21 -3.47
CA MET A 86 23.04 -8.80 -2.22
C MET A 86 24.51 -9.24 -2.18
N PRO A 87 25.42 -8.44 -1.62
CA PRO A 87 26.82 -8.85 -1.46
C PRO A 87 26.93 -10.04 -0.50
N THR A 88 26.20 -9.99 0.62
CA THR A 88 26.13 -11.05 1.62
C THR A 88 24.91 -11.95 1.43
N ARG A 89 25.10 -13.27 1.54
CA ARG A 89 24.00 -14.25 1.48
C ARG A 89 23.18 -14.21 2.78
N ARG A 90 21.84 -14.14 2.71
CA ARG A 90 20.97 -13.94 3.88
C ARG A 90 19.68 -14.78 3.83
N ILE A 91 19.26 -15.28 4.98
CA ILE A 91 17.91 -15.81 5.28
C ILE A 91 17.37 -15.13 6.54
N PHE A 92 16.05 -15.09 6.71
CA PHE A 92 15.39 -14.43 7.85
C PHE A 92 15.93 -13.01 8.07
N ILE A 93 16.15 -12.32 6.97
CA ILE A 93 16.69 -10.96 6.92
C ILE A 93 15.61 -9.96 7.34
N ALA A 94 15.99 -8.90 8.05
CA ALA A 94 15.14 -7.74 8.24
C ALA A 94 15.44 -6.70 7.17
N THR A 95 14.40 -6.13 6.55
CA THR A 95 14.56 -5.00 5.63
C THR A 95 13.73 -3.81 6.03
N SER A 96 14.25 -2.61 5.78
CA SER A 96 13.54 -1.35 6.02
C SER A 96 13.87 -0.32 4.95
N VAL A 97 12.96 0.63 4.70
CA VAL A 97 13.14 1.67 3.70
C VAL A 97 13.38 3.01 4.38
N VAL A 98 14.51 3.65 4.05
CA VAL A 98 14.87 4.98 4.54
C VAL A 98 15.30 5.83 3.36
N ASN A 99 14.65 6.97 3.16
CA ASN A 99 14.95 7.90 2.06
C ASN A 99 14.99 7.23 0.66
N GLY A 100 14.07 6.30 0.40
CA GLY A 100 14.01 5.56 -0.87
C GLY A 100 15.08 4.47 -1.02
N ARG A 101 15.88 4.19 0.02
CA ARG A 101 16.90 3.13 0.02
C ARG A 101 16.45 1.97 0.88
N ILE A 102 16.78 0.74 0.46
CA ILE A 102 16.41 -0.48 1.21
C ILE A 102 17.62 -0.93 2.03
N TYR A 103 17.46 -1.00 3.35
CA TYR A 103 18.47 -1.49 4.26
C TYR A 103 18.23 -2.97 4.55
N ALA A 104 19.23 -3.80 4.28
CA ALA A 104 19.34 -5.20 4.65
C ALA A 104 20.10 -5.34 5.98
N ILE A 105 19.40 -5.72 7.04
CA ILE A 105 19.93 -5.73 8.41
C ILE A 105 19.96 -7.17 8.95
N GLY A 106 21.14 -7.63 9.34
CA GLY A 106 21.35 -8.93 9.98
C GLY A 106 20.83 -10.14 9.18
N GLY A 107 20.11 -11.04 9.85
CA GLY A 107 19.69 -12.34 9.30
C GLY A 107 20.74 -13.43 9.50
N GLY A 108 20.60 -14.54 8.77
CA GLY A 108 21.46 -15.71 8.88
C GLY A 108 22.14 -16.08 7.55
N SER A 109 23.36 -16.59 7.66
CA SER A 109 24.06 -17.33 6.63
C SER A 109 24.45 -18.66 7.27
N THR A 110 23.65 -19.72 7.09
CA THR A 110 23.84 -21.02 7.75
C THR A 110 25.33 -21.41 7.84
N PRO A 111 25.94 -21.56 9.05
CA PRO A 111 25.37 -21.59 10.41
C PRO A 111 25.46 -20.28 11.24
N ILE A 112 25.84 -19.15 10.64
CA ILE A 112 26.24 -17.91 11.33
C ILE A 112 25.14 -16.85 11.29
N SER A 113 24.84 -16.22 12.43
CA SER A 113 24.06 -14.98 12.50
C SER A 113 24.91 -13.79 12.05
N LEU A 114 24.35 -12.94 11.18
CA LEU A 114 25.05 -11.81 10.59
C LEU A 114 24.79 -10.55 11.41
N LYS A 115 25.84 -9.74 11.62
CA LYS A 115 25.74 -8.36 12.13
C LYS A 115 25.83 -7.29 11.04
N LYS A 116 25.99 -7.71 9.78
CA LYS A 116 26.18 -6.80 8.64
C LYS A 116 24.93 -5.99 8.34
N VAL A 117 25.13 -4.74 7.95
CA VAL A 117 24.11 -3.87 7.36
C VAL A 117 24.56 -3.49 5.94
N GLU A 118 23.68 -3.69 4.96
CA GLU A 118 23.93 -3.33 3.56
C GLU A 118 22.75 -2.48 3.05
N GLU A 119 23.03 -1.39 2.35
CA GLU A 119 22.03 -0.50 1.76
C GLU A 119 21.95 -0.75 0.25
N TYR A 120 20.74 -0.91 -0.27
CA TYR A 120 20.44 -0.99 -1.68
C TYR A 120 19.84 0.32 -2.18
N ASP A 121 20.36 0.78 -3.31
CA ASP A 121 19.85 1.89 -4.09
C ASP A 121 19.05 1.37 -5.30
N PRO A 122 17.71 1.43 -5.29
CA PRO A 122 16.92 1.07 -6.45
C PRO A 122 17.17 1.92 -7.70
N ALA A 123 17.60 3.18 -7.53
CA ALA A 123 17.81 4.10 -8.64
C ALA A 123 19.07 3.76 -9.45
N THR A 124 20.09 3.21 -8.80
CA THR A 124 21.34 2.81 -9.44
C THR A 124 21.53 1.30 -9.52
N ASP A 125 20.64 0.53 -8.89
CA ASP A 125 20.72 -0.93 -8.78
C ASP A 125 22.05 -1.40 -8.15
N THR A 126 22.44 -0.77 -7.04
CA THR A 126 23.72 -1.06 -6.37
C THR A 126 23.58 -1.21 -4.87
N TRP A 127 24.46 -2.04 -4.30
CA TRP A 127 24.59 -2.24 -2.86
C TRP A 127 25.82 -1.52 -2.29
N THR A 128 25.68 -0.97 -1.09
CA THR A 128 26.76 -0.35 -0.30
C THR A 128 26.77 -0.92 1.11
N GLU A 129 27.92 -1.39 1.58
CA GLU A 129 28.07 -1.83 2.98
C GLU A 129 28.01 -0.63 3.94
N LYS A 130 27.27 -0.80 5.04
CA LYS A 130 27.13 0.18 6.12
C LYS A 130 27.79 -0.35 7.40
N ALA A 131 27.77 0.46 8.46
CA ALA A 131 28.24 0.01 9.77
C ALA A 131 27.43 -1.21 10.26
N ASP A 132 28.15 -2.18 10.83
CA ASP A 132 27.54 -3.34 11.50
C ASP A 132 26.65 -2.94 12.68
N MET A 133 25.76 -3.85 13.08
CA MET A 133 24.98 -3.79 14.34
C MET A 133 25.84 -3.90 15.60
#